data_AF-A0A534BLN4-F1
#
_entry.id   AF-A0A534BLN4-F1
#
_cell.length_a   1.000
_cell.length_b   1.000
_cell.length_c   1.000
_cell.angle_alpha   90.00
_cell.angle_beta   90.00
_cell.angle_gamma   90.00
#
_symmetry.space_group_name_H-M   'P 1'
#
loop_
_entity.id
_entity.type
_entity.pdbx_description
1 polymer ?
#
loop_
_entity_poly.entity_id
_entity_poly.type
_entity_poly.pdbx_seq_one_letter_code
_entity_poly.pdbx_strand_id
1 'polypeptide(L)'
;MKRENLAALAKKVSVRTLSAGRLLFNQGDTDKRTVWLVSGAVEVNENERNIGVLRAGTPETRNPLYPKLPRRVTVRAVDDITFLSIESDLLDVMITWDQTGTYEVEELQATLQAVGSDDWMTTILQTSAFHRIPPANIQAIFQRLQRRPSKAGEVVIKQGDEGDYFYIIVNGKCAVTRETPLSRDGIKLAELGVGDSFGEEALIAEAKRNATITMMTDGALMRLNKQDFRELMNEPLLQWVSIEQARAIIARGGRWLDVRLPSEHQTLSIEGAVNVPLYLIRLKLSTLDRNTPYVAYCDTGRRSSAAAYILVERGFDAYVLTGGMNSDGGLPLTRGGPAPKP
;
A
#
# COMPACT_ATOMS: atom_id res chain seq x y z
N MET A 1 1.94 6.94 13.09
CA MET A 1 0.78 6.04 13.06
C MET A 1 -0.07 6.20 14.29
N LYS A 2 -1.40 6.29 14.08
CA LYS A 2 -2.41 6.18 15.13
C LYS A 2 -2.24 4.85 15.87
N ARG A 3 -2.57 4.83 17.17
CA ARG A 3 -2.32 3.68 18.07
C ARG A 3 -2.99 2.39 17.57
N GLU A 4 -4.19 2.50 17.04
CA GLU A 4 -4.98 1.36 16.53
C GLU A 4 -4.36 0.77 15.25
N ASN A 5 -4.01 1.64 14.28
CA ASN A 5 -3.30 1.23 13.06
C ASN A 5 -1.97 0.56 13.38
N LEU A 6 -1.25 1.06 14.40
CA LEU A 6 -0.01 0.46 14.88
C LEU A 6 -0.24 -0.93 15.50
N ALA A 7 -1.28 -1.11 16.31
CA ALA A 7 -1.63 -2.40 16.88
C ALA A 7 -2.01 -3.43 15.81
N ALA A 8 -2.77 -2.99 14.79
CA ALA A 8 -3.12 -3.84 13.65
C ALA A 8 -1.89 -4.22 12.80
N LEU A 9 -1.00 -3.25 12.53
CA LEU A 9 0.27 -3.51 11.83
C LEU A 9 1.13 -4.51 12.60
N ALA A 10 1.24 -4.34 13.92
CA ALA A 10 2.05 -5.20 14.79
C ALA A 10 1.62 -6.67 14.72
N LYS A 11 0.32 -6.96 14.56
CA LYS A 11 -0.19 -8.34 14.38
C LYS A 11 0.27 -8.99 13.05
N LYS A 12 0.68 -8.19 12.07
CA LYS A 12 1.12 -8.65 10.74
C LYS A 12 2.65 -8.66 10.58
N VAL A 13 3.38 -8.14 11.56
CA VAL A 13 4.84 -8.19 11.61
C VAL A 13 5.28 -9.56 12.11
N SER A 14 6.26 -10.18 11.44
CA SER A 14 6.94 -11.34 11.98
C SER A 14 8.26 -10.92 12.64
N VAL A 15 8.45 -11.32 13.89
CA VAL A 15 9.73 -11.22 14.60
C VAL A 15 10.46 -12.54 14.43
N ARG A 16 11.70 -12.52 13.95
CA ARG A 16 12.50 -13.72 13.73
C ARG A 16 13.91 -13.52 14.25
N THR A 17 14.54 -14.63 14.63
CA THR A 17 15.96 -14.69 14.98
C THR A 17 16.76 -15.35 13.86
N LEU A 18 18.02 -14.97 13.73
CA LEU A 18 18.94 -15.54 12.76
C LEU A 18 20.33 -15.64 13.38
N SER A 19 20.92 -16.84 13.36
CA SER A 19 22.24 -17.07 13.95
C SER A 19 23.37 -16.43 13.13
N ALA A 20 24.48 -16.15 13.82
CA ALA A 20 25.71 -15.64 13.21
C ALA A 20 26.11 -16.41 11.93
N GLY A 21 26.58 -15.68 10.92
CA GLY A 21 27.04 -16.20 9.63
C GLY A 21 25.95 -16.52 8.62
N ARG A 22 24.66 -16.54 9.01
CA ARG A 22 23.55 -16.80 8.10
C ARG A 22 23.16 -15.56 7.31
N LEU A 23 22.66 -15.78 6.09
CA LEU A 23 22.19 -14.74 5.19
C LEU A 23 20.78 -14.29 5.57
N LEU A 24 20.60 -12.97 5.68
CA LEU A 24 19.30 -12.35 5.86
C LEU A 24 18.59 -12.20 4.50
N PHE A 25 19.32 -11.74 3.49
CA PHE A 25 18.93 -11.74 2.07
C PHE A 25 20.17 -11.54 1.17
N ASN A 26 20.05 -11.89 -0.10
CA ASN A 26 21.11 -11.78 -1.11
C ASN A 26 20.88 -10.61 -2.07
N GLN A 27 21.97 -10.14 -2.66
CA GLN A 27 21.91 -9.29 -3.84
C GLN A 27 21.15 -10.00 -4.96
N GLY A 28 20.23 -9.29 -5.60
CA GLY A 28 19.32 -9.82 -6.63
C GLY A 28 17.99 -10.34 -6.09
N ASP A 29 17.83 -10.52 -4.78
CA ASP A 29 16.56 -10.99 -4.22
C ASP A 29 15.41 -10.05 -4.56
N THR A 30 14.26 -10.63 -4.90
CA THR A 30 13.02 -9.93 -5.25
C THR A 30 11.91 -10.12 -4.22
N ASP A 31 12.23 -10.69 -3.06
CA ASP A 31 11.27 -10.90 -1.97
C ASP A 31 10.71 -9.56 -1.48
N LYS A 32 9.38 -9.44 -1.53
CA LYS A 32 8.60 -8.25 -1.17
C LYS A 32 8.41 -8.14 0.34
N ARG A 33 9.50 -8.21 1.10
CA ARG A 33 9.49 -7.98 2.55
C ARG A 33 10.34 -6.79 2.93
N THR A 34 9.77 -5.90 3.71
CA THR A 34 10.51 -4.82 4.36
C THR A 34 11.07 -5.35 5.68
N VAL A 35 12.37 -5.14 5.92
CA VAL A 35 13.12 -5.77 7.03
C VAL A 35 13.79 -4.70 7.88
N TRP A 36 13.72 -4.82 9.21
CA TRP A 36 14.44 -3.97 10.16
C TRP A 36 15.26 -4.82 11.13
N LEU A 37 16.44 -4.32 11.50
CA LEU A 37 17.28 -4.93 12.53
C LEU A 37 16.86 -4.44 13.92
N VAL A 38 16.51 -5.38 14.81
CA VAL A 38 16.08 -5.09 16.19
C VAL A 38 17.23 -5.24 17.18
N SER A 39 18.04 -6.29 17.01
CA SER A 39 19.19 -6.57 17.85
C SER A 39 20.31 -7.22 17.04
N GLY A 40 21.54 -7.10 17.53
CA GLY A 40 22.73 -7.66 16.90
C GLY A 40 23.31 -6.78 15.80
N ALA A 41 24.13 -7.37 14.94
CA ALA A 41 24.86 -6.72 13.88
C ALA A 41 24.85 -7.53 12.58
N VAL A 42 24.83 -6.82 11.45
CA VAL A 42 24.88 -7.42 10.12
C VAL A 42 26.01 -6.80 9.31
N GLU A 43 26.72 -7.61 8.54
CA GLU A 43 27.64 -7.14 7.51
C GLU A 43 26.89 -6.98 6.19
N VAL A 44 27.31 -6.01 5.40
CA VAL A 44 26.70 -5.68 4.11
C VAL A 44 27.76 -5.78 3.03
N ASN A 45 27.46 -6.54 1.99
CA ASN A 45 28.32 -6.74 0.83
C ASN A 45 27.61 -6.29 -0.46
N GLU A 46 28.28 -5.48 -1.29
CA GLU A 46 27.81 -5.09 -2.62
C GLU A 46 28.82 -5.58 -3.66
N ASN A 47 28.39 -6.39 -4.63
CA ASN A 47 29.28 -7.02 -5.62
C ASN A 47 30.50 -7.71 -4.97
N GLU A 48 30.23 -8.52 -3.93
CA GLU A 48 31.25 -9.24 -3.12
C GLU A 48 32.20 -8.36 -2.29
N ARG A 49 32.08 -7.03 -2.39
CA ARG A 49 32.86 -6.10 -1.58
C ARG A 49 32.12 -5.78 -0.29
N ASN A 50 32.79 -5.93 0.86
CA ASN A 50 32.27 -5.49 2.14
C ASN A 50 32.21 -3.94 2.17
N ILE A 51 31.01 -3.41 2.37
CA ILE A 51 30.74 -1.97 2.45
C ILE A 51 30.46 -1.47 3.87
N GLY A 52 30.45 -2.37 4.87
CA GLY A 52 30.37 -2.02 6.29
C GLY A 52 29.54 -2.99 7.13
N VAL A 53 29.48 -2.67 8.42
CA VAL A 53 28.67 -3.37 9.43
C VAL A 53 27.62 -2.42 9.98
N LEU A 54 26.37 -2.85 9.98
CA LEU A 54 25.25 -2.14 10.60
C LEU A 54 24.91 -2.78 11.94
N ARG A 55 24.74 -1.96 12.97
CA ARG A 55 24.39 -2.41 14.33
C ARG A 55 23.00 -1.93 14.70
N ALA A 56 22.25 -2.76 15.42
CA ALA A 56 20.95 -2.38 15.93
C ALA A 56 21.01 -1.11 16.79
N GLY A 57 20.00 -0.25 16.67
CA GLY A 57 19.86 0.99 17.45
C GLY A 57 20.57 2.21 16.86
N THR A 58 21.42 2.04 15.85
CA THR A 58 22.02 3.16 15.12
C THR A 58 20.98 3.89 14.25
N PRO A 59 21.21 5.16 13.86
CA PRO A 59 20.29 5.90 13.00
C PRO A 59 19.95 5.16 11.69
N GLU A 60 20.89 4.43 11.12
CA GLU A 60 20.73 3.69 9.88
C GLU A 60 19.78 2.49 10.04
N THR A 61 19.83 1.80 11.19
CA THR A 61 19.00 0.60 11.46
C THR A 61 17.62 0.92 12.03
N ARG A 62 17.33 2.19 12.31
CA ARG A 62 15.97 2.68 12.59
C ARG A 62 15.08 2.70 11.34
N ASN A 63 15.68 2.58 10.16
CA ASN A 63 15.00 2.51 8.86
C ASN A 63 15.05 1.08 8.28
N PRO A 64 14.21 0.77 7.27
CA PRO A 64 14.31 -0.50 6.58
C PRO A 64 15.72 -0.77 6.01
N LEU A 65 16.21 -1.99 6.17
CA LEU A 65 17.46 -2.43 5.57
C LEU A 65 17.26 -2.61 4.06
N TYR A 66 17.88 -1.73 3.27
CA TYR A 66 17.97 -1.80 1.80
C TYR A 66 16.65 -2.20 1.11
N PRO A 67 15.57 -1.41 1.26
CA PRO A 67 14.22 -1.82 0.85
C PRO A 67 14.01 -1.88 -0.67
N LYS A 68 14.91 -1.31 -1.48
CA LYS A 68 14.81 -1.33 -2.95
C LYS A 68 14.96 -2.76 -3.49
N LEU A 69 14.08 -3.12 -4.42
CA LEU A 69 14.10 -4.38 -5.14
C LEU A 69 14.48 -4.17 -6.62
N PRO A 70 15.20 -5.11 -7.26
CA PRO A 70 15.92 -6.23 -6.63
C PRO A 70 16.98 -5.73 -5.62
N ARG A 71 17.26 -6.51 -4.58
CA ARG A 71 18.21 -6.10 -3.53
C ARG A 71 19.57 -5.79 -4.15
N ARG A 72 20.13 -4.64 -3.82
CA ARG A 72 21.46 -4.23 -4.32
C ARG A 72 22.63 -4.86 -3.57
N VAL A 73 22.36 -5.40 -2.39
CA VAL A 73 23.38 -5.89 -1.46
C VAL A 73 22.98 -7.23 -0.87
N THR A 74 23.99 -7.99 -0.47
CA THR A 74 23.87 -9.18 0.36
C THR A 74 24.09 -8.80 1.82
N VAL A 75 23.19 -9.20 2.70
CA VAL A 75 23.25 -8.92 4.14
C VAL A 75 23.39 -10.21 4.93
N ARG A 76 24.41 -10.29 5.79
CA ARG A 76 24.71 -11.48 6.61
C ARG A 76 24.79 -11.10 8.08
N ALA A 77 24.27 -11.95 8.94
CA ALA A 77 24.39 -11.81 10.39
C ALA A 77 25.86 -11.95 10.84
N VAL A 78 26.37 -11.01 11.63
CA VAL A 78 27.71 -11.06 12.24
C VAL A 78 27.65 -11.79 13.57
N ASP A 79 26.63 -11.50 14.37
CA ASP A 79 26.26 -12.18 15.60
C ASP A 79 24.81 -12.68 15.50
N ASP A 80 24.25 -13.22 16.58
CA ASP A 80 22.84 -13.61 16.60
C ASP A 80 21.96 -12.35 16.56
N ILE A 81 21.16 -12.25 15.49
CA ILE A 81 20.29 -11.08 15.26
C ILE A 81 18.84 -11.41 15.54
N THR A 82 18.09 -10.37 15.94
CA THR A 82 16.62 -10.35 15.86
C THR A 82 16.22 -9.32 14.82
N PHE A 83 15.28 -9.67 13.95
CA PHE A 83 14.79 -8.77 12.91
C PHE A 83 13.26 -8.81 12.80
N LEU A 84 12.69 -7.67 12.44
CA LEU A 84 11.29 -7.55 12.05
C LEU A 84 11.19 -7.70 10.54
N SER A 85 10.15 -8.37 10.07
CA SER A 85 9.78 -8.28 8.66
C SER A 85 8.27 -8.23 8.47
N ILE A 86 7.86 -7.50 7.45
CA ILE A 86 6.47 -7.35 7.00
C ILE A 86 6.42 -7.34 5.48
N GLU A 87 5.30 -7.74 4.91
CA GLU A 87 5.03 -7.63 3.48
C GLU A 87 5.04 -6.14 3.05
N SER A 88 5.81 -5.82 2.02
CA SER A 88 6.12 -4.44 1.64
C SER A 88 4.90 -3.70 1.09
N ASP A 89 4.04 -4.37 0.32
CA ASP A 89 2.85 -3.72 -0.24
C ASP A 89 1.86 -3.37 0.88
N LEU A 90 1.62 -4.29 1.84
CA LEU A 90 0.82 -4.05 3.03
C LEU A 90 1.32 -2.86 3.86
N LEU A 91 2.62 -2.80 4.15
CA LEU A 91 3.21 -1.71 4.92
C LEU A 91 2.95 -0.35 4.24
N ASP A 92 3.22 -0.25 2.94
CA ASP A 92 3.06 0.98 2.18
C ASP A 92 1.59 1.41 2.13
N VAL A 93 0.66 0.47 1.96
CA VAL A 93 -0.78 0.72 2.05
C VAL A 93 -1.18 1.24 3.43
N MET A 94 -0.71 0.61 4.51
CA MET A 94 -1.06 1.01 5.88
C MET A 94 -0.49 2.38 6.28
N ILE A 95 0.74 2.70 5.86
CA ILE A 95 1.33 4.03 6.08
C ILE A 95 0.53 5.08 5.30
N THR A 96 0.19 4.77 4.04
CA THR A 96 -0.55 5.70 3.20
C THR A 96 -1.93 6.00 3.79
N TRP A 97 -2.64 4.96 4.25
CA TRP A 97 -3.91 5.09 4.95
C TRP A 97 -3.81 5.97 6.21
N ASP A 98 -2.83 5.70 7.06
CA ASP A 98 -2.65 6.46 8.30
C ASP A 98 -2.44 7.97 8.03
N GLN A 99 -1.83 8.29 6.90
CA GLN A 99 -1.57 9.67 6.47
C GLN A 99 -2.76 10.32 5.75
N THR A 100 -3.63 9.57 5.07
CA THR A 100 -4.81 10.12 4.37
C THR A 100 -6.05 10.19 5.25
N GLY A 101 -6.22 9.25 6.19
CA GLY A 101 -7.37 9.15 7.10
C GLY A 101 -7.44 10.29 8.12
N THR A 102 -7.95 11.45 7.68
CA THR A 102 -7.96 12.71 8.45
C THR A 102 -9.15 12.89 9.38
N TYR A 103 -10.07 11.93 9.49
CA TYR A 103 -11.23 12.03 10.38
C TYR A 103 -11.31 10.84 11.32
N GLU A 104 -11.75 11.12 12.55
CA GLU A 104 -12.01 10.18 13.63
C GLU A 104 -12.84 9.01 13.10
N VAL A 105 -12.24 7.81 13.14
CA VAL A 105 -12.89 6.56 12.73
C VAL A 105 -13.78 6.05 13.87
N GLU A 106 -14.10 6.87 14.87
CA GLU A 106 -14.94 6.48 16.01
C GLU A 106 -16.39 6.14 15.57
N GLU A 107 -16.96 6.87 14.60
CA GLU A 107 -18.32 6.59 14.09
C GLU A 107 -18.40 5.34 13.19
N LEU A 108 -17.32 5.02 12.46
CA LEU A 108 -17.23 3.77 11.69
C LEU A 108 -16.96 2.56 12.59
N GLN A 109 -16.21 2.75 13.68
CA GLN A 109 -15.99 1.73 14.72
C GLN A 109 -17.31 1.31 15.36
N ALA A 110 -18.21 2.24 15.72
CA ALA A 110 -19.50 1.88 16.34
C ALA A 110 -20.38 0.99 15.43
N THR A 111 -20.34 1.22 14.12
CA THR A 111 -21.11 0.43 13.14
C THR A 111 -20.47 -0.95 12.86
N LEU A 112 -19.16 -1.09 13.08
CA LEU A 112 -18.36 -2.27 12.72
C LEU A 112 -17.87 -3.10 13.92
N GLN A 113 -18.01 -2.59 15.16
CA GLN A 113 -17.75 -3.28 16.43
C GLN A 113 -18.62 -4.53 16.65
N ALA A 114 -19.65 -4.74 15.84
CA ALA A 114 -20.45 -5.97 15.82
C ALA A 114 -19.77 -7.13 15.04
N VAL A 115 -18.50 -6.97 14.63
CA VAL A 115 -17.63 -8.05 14.17
C VAL A 115 -16.50 -8.15 15.18
N GLY A 116 -16.34 -9.29 15.86
CA GLY A 116 -15.31 -9.52 16.88
C GLY A 116 -13.88 -9.59 16.33
N SER A 117 -13.46 -8.62 15.51
CA SER A 117 -12.11 -8.47 15.00
C SER A 117 -11.81 -7.00 14.75
N ASP A 118 -10.96 -6.42 15.58
CA ASP A 118 -10.31 -5.11 15.36
C ASP A 118 -9.45 -5.07 14.06
N ASP A 119 -9.36 -6.17 13.31
CA ASP A 119 -8.46 -6.39 12.18
C ASP A 119 -9.18 -6.46 10.81
N TRP A 120 -10.48 -6.17 10.76
CA TRP A 120 -11.25 -6.19 9.50
C TRP A 120 -10.70 -5.19 8.46
N MET A 121 -10.13 -4.08 8.92
CA MET A 121 -9.55 -3.06 8.03
C MET A 121 -8.27 -3.56 7.37
N THR A 122 -7.37 -4.20 8.10
CA THR A 122 -6.17 -4.80 7.48
C THR A 122 -6.56 -5.91 6.53
N THR A 123 -7.59 -6.69 6.87
CA THR A 123 -8.14 -7.73 6.01
C THR A 123 -8.57 -7.18 4.65
N ILE A 124 -9.24 -6.02 4.64
CA ILE A 124 -9.64 -5.33 3.40
C ILE A 124 -8.42 -4.78 2.65
N LEU A 125 -7.46 -4.17 3.36
CA LEU A 125 -6.25 -3.63 2.74
C LEU A 125 -5.34 -4.71 2.15
N GLN A 126 -5.45 -5.95 2.63
CA GLN A 126 -4.73 -7.13 2.12
C GLN A 126 -5.40 -7.75 0.88
N THR A 127 -6.63 -7.38 0.57
CA THR A 127 -7.35 -7.90 -0.59
C THR A 127 -6.69 -7.44 -1.89
N SER A 128 -6.49 -8.36 -2.83
CA SER A 128 -5.83 -8.09 -4.12
C SER A 128 -6.52 -6.97 -4.94
N ALA A 129 -7.83 -6.81 -4.81
CA ALA A 129 -8.58 -5.70 -5.41
C ALA A 129 -8.13 -4.32 -4.86
N PHE A 130 -7.78 -4.23 -3.57
CA PHE A 130 -7.33 -2.98 -2.94
C PHE A 130 -5.93 -2.56 -3.37
N HIS A 131 -5.09 -3.49 -3.84
CA HIS A 131 -3.81 -3.13 -4.45
C HIS A 131 -3.96 -2.30 -5.73
N ARG A 132 -5.12 -2.39 -6.38
CA ARG A 132 -5.45 -1.62 -7.61
C ARG A 132 -6.22 -0.33 -7.32
N ILE A 133 -6.59 -0.10 -6.07
CA ILE A 133 -7.31 1.10 -5.66
C ILE A 133 -6.30 2.23 -5.52
N PRO A 134 -6.51 3.38 -6.19
CA PRO A 134 -5.73 4.57 -5.97
C PRO A 134 -5.76 4.93 -4.47
N PRO A 135 -4.60 5.13 -3.83
CA PRO A 135 -4.50 5.56 -2.43
C PRO A 135 -5.39 6.72 -2.02
N ALA A 136 -5.61 7.66 -2.94
CA ALA A 136 -6.52 8.79 -2.78
C ALA A 136 -7.96 8.36 -2.47
N ASN A 137 -8.39 7.21 -2.99
CA ASN A 137 -9.76 6.73 -2.96
C ASN A 137 -10.02 5.76 -1.79
N ILE A 138 -8.98 5.31 -1.08
CA ILE A 138 -9.11 4.33 0.02
C ILE A 138 -10.11 4.80 1.08
N GLN A 139 -10.01 6.05 1.55
CA GLN A 139 -10.97 6.61 2.52
C GLN A 139 -12.39 6.63 1.98
N ALA A 140 -12.52 7.03 0.72
CA ALA A 140 -13.79 7.21 0.05
C ALA A 140 -14.48 5.85 -0.20
N ILE A 141 -13.73 4.75 -0.32
CA ILE A 141 -14.24 3.38 -0.33
C ILE A 141 -14.77 2.96 1.03
N PHE A 142 -14.02 3.16 2.11
CA PHE A 142 -14.46 2.77 3.44
C PHE A 142 -15.76 3.47 3.87
N GLN A 143 -15.96 4.72 3.46
CA GLN A 143 -17.21 5.45 3.72
C GLN A 143 -18.42 4.90 2.96
N ARG A 144 -18.20 4.17 1.85
CA ARG A 144 -19.26 3.65 0.97
C ARG A 144 -19.46 2.13 1.09
N LEU A 145 -18.53 1.43 1.72
CA LEU A 145 -18.65 0.00 1.99
C LEU A 145 -19.83 -0.27 2.92
N GLN A 146 -20.72 -1.15 2.49
CA GLN A 146 -21.89 -1.56 3.26
C GLN A 146 -21.69 -2.97 3.80
N ARG A 147 -21.96 -3.16 5.10
CA ARG A 147 -21.97 -4.49 5.70
C ARG A 147 -23.21 -5.27 5.26
N ARG A 148 -23.02 -6.53 4.87
CA ARG A 148 -24.08 -7.50 4.57
C ARG A 148 -23.84 -8.77 5.39
N PRO A 149 -24.61 -9.03 6.46
CA PRO A 149 -24.63 -10.35 7.10
C PRO A 149 -25.13 -11.41 6.13
N SER A 150 -24.55 -12.62 6.17
CA SER A 150 -24.96 -13.73 5.31
C SER A 150 -24.94 -15.07 6.05
N LYS A 151 -25.82 -15.98 5.62
CA LYS A 151 -26.00 -17.30 6.23
C LYS A 151 -25.40 -18.43 5.40
N ALA A 152 -25.00 -19.53 6.04
CA ALA A 152 -24.58 -20.73 5.34
C ALA A 152 -25.65 -21.18 4.33
N GLY A 153 -25.23 -21.53 3.11
CA GLY A 153 -26.10 -21.92 2.00
C GLY A 153 -26.68 -20.74 1.19
N GLU A 154 -26.50 -19.49 1.63
CA GLU A 154 -27.00 -18.32 0.90
C GLU A 154 -26.21 -18.11 -0.41
N VAL A 155 -26.94 -17.99 -1.53
CA VAL A 155 -26.35 -17.62 -2.82
C VAL A 155 -26.19 -16.10 -2.86
N VAL A 156 -24.93 -15.65 -2.89
CA VAL A 156 -24.54 -14.24 -2.85
C VAL A 156 -24.52 -13.63 -4.24
N ILE A 157 -24.01 -14.38 -5.21
CA ILE A 157 -24.00 -14.06 -6.64
C ILE A 157 -24.47 -15.31 -7.36
N LYS A 158 -25.31 -15.15 -8.38
CA LYS A 158 -25.69 -16.24 -9.29
C LYS A 158 -25.08 -16.01 -10.67
N GLN A 159 -24.54 -17.06 -11.26
CA GLN A 159 -24.05 -17.02 -12.64
C GLN A 159 -25.15 -16.56 -13.60
N GLY A 160 -24.79 -15.69 -14.54
CA GLY A 160 -25.69 -15.14 -15.56
C GLY A 160 -26.46 -13.89 -15.15
N ASP A 161 -26.43 -13.51 -13.86
CA ASP A 161 -27.03 -12.26 -13.39
C ASP A 161 -26.20 -11.05 -13.83
N GLU A 162 -26.79 -9.86 -13.74
CA GLU A 162 -26.07 -8.61 -13.96
C GLU A 162 -25.11 -8.29 -12.79
N GLY A 163 -24.00 -7.64 -13.11
CA GLY A 163 -23.07 -7.14 -12.10
C GLY A 163 -23.63 -5.92 -11.37
N ASP A 164 -23.83 -6.02 -10.05
CA ASP A 164 -24.45 -4.98 -9.20
C ASP A 164 -23.54 -4.49 -8.06
N TYR A 165 -22.83 -5.39 -7.39
CA TYR A 165 -21.91 -5.11 -6.28
C TYR A 165 -20.58 -5.86 -6.41
N PHE A 166 -19.54 -5.28 -5.84
CA PHE A 166 -18.29 -5.93 -5.49
C PHE A 166 -18.34 -6.36 -4.02
N TYR A 167 -17.75 -7.51 -3.67
CA TYR A 167 -17.84 -8.07 -2.32
C TYR A 167 -16.48 -8.44 -1.75
N ILE A 168 -16.32 -8.30 -0.43
CA ILE A 168 -15.15 -8.70 0.34
C ILE A 168 -15.60 -9.55 1.52
N ILE A 169 -14.95 -10.69 1.75
CA ILE A 169 -15.25 -11.57 2.87
C ILE A 169 -14.53 -11.06 4.11
N VAL A 170 -15.29 -10.59 5.10
CA VAL A 170 -14.74 -10.16 6.39
C VAL A 170 -14.98 -11.20 7.50
N ASN A 171 -15.90 -12.12 7.29
CA ASN A 171 -16.12 -13.30 8.14
C ASN A 171 -16.79 -14.42 7.31
N GLY A 172 -16.37 -15.66 7.52
CA GLY A 172 -16.94 -16.85 6.89
C GLY A 172 -16.14 -17.35 5.68
N LYS A 173 -16.74 -18.28 4.93
CA LYS A 173 -16.18 -18.86 3.70
C LYS A 173 -17.23 -18.96 2.60
N CYS A 174 -16.79 -18.87 1.35
CA CYS A 174 -17.64 -19.02 0.16
C CYS A 174 -17.09 -20.12 -0.77
N ALA A 175 -17.98 -20.79 -1.49
CA ALA A 175 -17.64 -21.65 -2.61
C ALA A 175 -17.93 -20.92 -3.92
N VAL A 176 -17.02 -21.07 -4.90
CA VAL A 176 -17.20 -20.59 -6.27
C VAL A 176 -17.55 -21.78 -7.15
N THR A 177 -18.70 -21.74 -7.81
CA THR A 177 -19.14 -22.80 -8.74
C THR A 177 -19.50 -22.21 -10.09
N ARG A 178 -19.27 -22.96 -11.17
CA ARG A 178 -19.65 -22.54 -12.52
C ARG A 178 -20.36 -23.67 -13.25
N GLU A 179 -21.57 -23.36 -13.72
CA GLU A 179 -22.34 -24.23 -14.61
C GLU A 179 -21.74 -24.18 -16.01
N THR A 180 -21.66 -25.36 -16.65
CA THR A 180 -21.21 -25.48 -18.04
C THR A 180 -22.24 -26.29 -18.82
N PRO A 181 -22.26 -26.23 -20.17
CA PRO A 181 -23.16 -27.06 -20.98
C PRO A 181 -23.07 -28.56 -20.67
N LEU A 182 -21.90 -29.03 -20.18
CA LEU A 182 -21.61 -30.42 -19.85
C LEU A 182 -21.91 -30.78 -18.38
N SER A 183 -22.09 -29.80 -17.50
CA SER A 183 -22.35 -30.01 -16.08
C SER A 183 -23.26 -28.90 -15.55
N ARG A 184 -24.56 -29.22 -15.48
CA ARG A 184 -25.59 -28.32 -14.93
C ARG A 184 -25.57 -28.26 -13.40
N ASP A 185 -24.99 -29.26 -12.73
CA ASP A 185 -24.86 -29.27 -11.27
C ASP A 185 -23.76 -28.33 -10.75
N GLY A 186 -22.98 -27.73 -11.66
CA GLY A 186 -21.95 -26.74 -11.37
C GLY A 186 -20.62 -27.37 -10.96
N ILE A 187 -19.52 -26.92 -11.58
CA ILE A 187 -18.17 -27.35 -11.24
C ILE A 187 -17.62 -26.38 -10.18
N LYS A 188 -17.14 -26.91 -9.05
CA LYS A 188 -16.46 -26.10 -8.02
C LYS A 188 -15.10 -25.65 -8.54
N LEU A 189 -14.90 -24.34 -8.58
CA LEU A 189 -13.67 -23.71 -9.07
C LEU A 189 -12.70 -23.37 -7.92
N ALA A 190 -13.23 -22.88 -6.80
CA ALA A 190 -12.42 -22.42 -5.67
C ALA A 190 -13.23 -22.36 -4.36
N GLU A 191 -12.52 -22.26 -3.25
CA GLU A 191 -13.04 -21.77 -1.97
C GLU A 191 -12.40 -20.43 -1.65
N LEU A 192 -13.19 -19.49 -1.14
CA LEU A 192 -12.77 -18.16 -0.72
C LEU A 192 -12.98 -18.01 0.78
N GLY A 193 -12.06 -17.33 1.45
CA GLY A 193 -12.09 -17.06 2.89
C GLY A 193 -11.91 -15.58 3.22
N VAL A 194 -11.73 -15.31 4.51
CA VAL A 194 -11.53 -13.94 5.03
C VAL A 194 -10.34 -13.26 4.34
N GLY A 195 -10.56 -12.06 3.81
CA GLY A 195 -9.58 -11.30 3.03
C GLY A 195 -9.71 -11.45 1.52
N ASP A 196 -10.41 -12.49 1.05
CA ASP A 196 -10.70 -12.65 -0.37
C ASP A 196 -11.85 -11.74 -0.80
N SER A 197 -11.84 -11.37 -2.08
CA SER A 197 -12.92 -10.63 -2.73
C SER A 197 -13.44 -11.35 -3.96
N PHE A 198 -14.64 -10.97 -4.40
CA PHE A 198 -15.24 -11.49 -5.62
C PHE A 198 -16.24 -10.52 -6.25
N GLY A 199 -16.56 -10.78 -7.52
CA GLY A 199 -17.57 -10.05 -8.28
C GLY A 199 -17.04 -8.82 -9.03
N GLU A 200 -15.74 -8.54 -8.99
CA GLU A 200 -15.10 -7.43 -9.70
C GLU A 200 -15.14 -7.59 -11.22
N GLU A 201 -15.03 -8.82 -11.73
CA GLU A 201 -14.90 -9.09 -13.17
C GLU A 201 -16.12 -8.59 -13.97
N ALA A 202 -17.33 -8.85 -13.47
CA ALA A 202 -18.57 -8.39 -14.09
C ALA A 202 -18.70 -6.86 -14.10
N LEU A 203 -18.12 -6.17 -13.13
CA LEU A 203 -18.16 -4.71 -13.04
C LEU A 203 -17.16 -4.06 -14.00
N ILE A 204 -15.99 -4.69 -14.15
CA ILE A 204 -14.88 -4.24 -15.02
C ILE A 204 -15.19 -4.52 -16.48
N ALA A 205 -15.58 -5.76 -16.82
CA ALA A 205 -15.80 -6.19 -18.19
C ALA A 205 -17.19 -5.82 -18.75
N GLU A 206 -18.03 -5.15 -17.94
CA GLU A 206 -19.44 -4.87 -18.25
C GLU A 206 -20.22 -6.13 -18.68
N ALA A 207 -19.89 -7.26 -18.05
CA ALA A 207 -20.41 -8.57 -18.41
C ALA A 207 -21.31 -9.13 -17.30
N LYS A 208 -22.05 -10.19 -17.65
CA LYS A 208 -22.80 -10.98 -16.67
C LYS A 208 -21.87 -11.73 -15.73
N ARG A 209 -22.39 -12.09 -14.56
CA ARG A 209 -21.69 -12.91 -13.56
C ARG A 209 -21.24 -14.24 -14.18
N ASN A 210 -19.96 -14.55 -14.09
CA ASN A 210 -19.35 -15.72 -14.74
C ASN A 210 -19.41 -17.00 -13.88
N ALA A 211 -19.74 -16.88 -12.60
CA ALA A 211 -19.82 -17.97 -11.64
C ALA A 211 -20.85 -17.64 -10.54
N THR A 212 -21.34 -18.68 -9.87
CA THR A 212 -22.17 -18.60 -8.68
C THR A 212 -21.28 -18.61 -7.43
N ILE A 213 -21.61 -17.77 -6.46
CA ILE A 213 -20.93 -17.67 -5.17
C ILE A 213 -21.92 -18.02 -4.07
N THR A 214 -21.61 -19.05 -3.29
CA THR A 214 -22.48 -19.53 -2.20
C THR A 214 -21.73 -19.53 -0.88
N MET A 215 -22.34 -18.99 0.17
CA MET A 215 -21.79 -19.04 1.53
C MET A 215 -21.71 -20.50 2.00
N MET A 216 -20.54 -20.91 2.48
CA MET A 216 -20.32 -22.23 3.09
C MET A 216 -20.56 -22.22 4.59
N THR A 217 -20.38 -21.07 5.23
CA THR A 217 -20.59 -20.85 6.66
C THR A 217 -21.40 -19.58 6.88
N ASP A 218 -21.97 -19.41 8.07
CA ASP A 218 -22.44 -18.11 8.52
C ASP A 218 -21.26 -17.12 8.51
N GLY A 219 -21.56 -15.85 8.20
CA GLY A 219 -20.52 -14.86 8.02
C GLY A 219 -21.04 -13.45 7.75
N ALA A 220 -20.13 -12.60 7.31
CA ALA A 220 -20.42 -11.24 6.91
C ALA A 220 -19.53 -10.83 5.74
N LEU A 221 -20.14 -10.10 4.82
CA LEU A 221 -19.50 -9.51 3.66
C LEU A 221 -19.50 -7.99 3.81
N MET A 222 -18.51 -7.33 3.23
CA MET A 222 -18.60 -5.92 2.86
C MET A 222 -18.91 -5.84 1.38
N ARG A 223 -19.80 -4.93 0.98
CA ARG A 223 -20.17 -4.73 -0.43
C ARG A 223 -20.05 -3.28 -0.85
N LEU A 224 -19.65 -3.05 -2.10
CA LEU A 224 -19.58 -1.75 -2.74
C LEU A 224 -20.41 -1.81 -4.02
N ASN A 225 -21.32 -0.85 -4.26
CA ASN A 225 -22.14 -0.89 -5.47
C ASN A 225 -21.31 -0.59 -6.73
N LYS A 226 -21.83 -0.96 -7.90
CA LYS A 226 -21.16 -0.82 -9.21
C LYS A 226 -20.68 0.61 -9.48
N GLN A 227 -21.50 1.62 -9.19
CA GLN A 227 -21.16 3.02 -9.48
C GLN A 227 -19.99 3.46 -8.62
N ASP A 228 -20.08 3.25 -7.31
CA ASP A 228 -19.02 3.56 -6.36
C ASP A 228 -17.74 2.77 -6.67
N PHE A 229 -17.85 1.50 -7.02
CA PHE A 229 -16.71 0.68 -7.43
C PHE A 229 -16.01 1.30 -8.64
N ARG A 230 -16.75 1.71 -9.67
CA ARG A 230 -16.16 2.35 -10.86
C ARG A 230 -15.51 3.69 -10.55
N GLU A 231 -16.21 4.55 -9.84
CA GLU A 231 -15.68 5.87 -9.45
C GLU A 231 -14.39 5.75 -8.65
N LEU A 232 -14.32 4.77 -7.74
CA LEU A 232 -13.20 4.61 -6.82
C LEU A 232 -12.06 3.77 -7.39
N MET A 233 -12.35 2.89 -8.34
CA MET A 233 -11.33 2.13 -9.09
C MET A 233 -10.77 2.91 -10.27
N ASN A 234 -11.48 3.93 -10.76
CA ASN A 234 -10.93 4.85 -11.74
C ASN A 234 -9.79 5.62 -11.08
N GLU A 235 -8.59 5.43 -11.64
CA GLU A 235 -7.47 6.29 -11.30
C GLU A 235 -7.87 7.71 -11.70
N PRO A 236 -7.81 8.69 -10.78
CA PRO A 236 -7.91 10.08 -11.19
C PRO A 236 -6.91 10.29 -12.33
N LEU A 237 -7.22 11.12 -13.33
CA LEU A 237 -6.32 11.40 -14.45
C LEU A 237 -5.03 12.07 -13.93
N LEU A 238 -4.15 11.28 -13.35
CA LEU A 238 -2.87 11.65 -12.81
C LEU A 238 -1.85 11.47 -13.91
N GLN A 239 -1.00 12.48 -14.07
CA GLN A 239 0.09 12.40 -15.02
C GLN A 239 1.28 11.72 -14.35
N TRP A 240 1.45 10.43 -14.65
CA TRP A 240 2.63 9.66 -14.27
C TRP A 240 3.77 9.97 -15.23
N VAL A 241 4.93 10.35 -14.68
CA VAL A 241 6.10 10.76 -15.46
C VAL A 241 7.29 9.86 -15.17
N SER A 242 8.02 9.51 -16.23
CA SER A 242 9.33 8.87 -16.10
C SER A 242 10.34 9.82 -15.47
N ILE A 243 11.49 9.30 -15.02
CA ILE A 243 12.55 10.14 -14.48
C ILE A 243 13.06 11.19 -15.48
N GLU A 244 13.10 10.86 -16.77
CA GLU A 244 13.54 11.77 -17.83
C GLU A 244 12.54 12.91 -18.03
N GLN A 245 11.25 12.58 -18.08
CA GLN A 245 10.17 13.56 -18.16
C GLN A 245 10.14 14.46 -16.92
N ALA A 246 10.29 13.86 -15.73
CA ALA A 246 10.36 14.59 -14.48
C ALA A 246 11.53 15.58 -14.49
N ARG A 247 12.74 15.17 -14.89
CA ARG A 247 13.90 16.07 -15.04
C ARG A 247 13.62 17.22 -16.00
N ALA A 248 12.92 16.98 -17.11
CA ALA A 248 12.54 18.01 -18.06
C ALA A 248 11.51 19.01 -17.47
N ILE A 249 10.64 18.57 -16.56
CA ILE A 249 9.73 19.47 -15.81
C ILE A 249 10.54 20.33 -14.83
N ILE A 250 11.45 19.72 -14.06
CA ILE A 250 12.30 20.45 -13.11
C ILE A 250 13.20 21.47 -13.82
N ALA A 251 13.79 21.10 -14.95
CA ALA A 251 14.63 22.00 -15.75
C ALA A 251 13.87 23.24 -16.28
N ARG A 252 12.53 23.15 -16.41
CA ARG A 252 11.65 24.24 -16.84
C ARG A 252 11.07 25.05 -15.68
N GLY A 253 11.62 24.90 -14.47
CA GLY A 253 11.19 25.63 -13.28
C GLY A 253 10.24 24.86 -12.36
N GLY A 254 10.00 23.57 -12.62
CA GLY A 254 9.26 22.70 -11.71
C GLY A 254 10.06 22.36 -10.44
N ARG A 255 9.36 21.80 -9.44
CA ARG A 255 9.96 21.42 -8.15
C ARG A 255 9.64 19.99 -7.77
N TRP A 256 10.61 19.31 -7.15
CA TRP A 256 10.41 18.02 -6.51
C TRP A 256 9.63 18.21 -5.21
N LEU A 257 8.57 17.42 -5.02
CA LEU A 257 7.76 17.40 -3.81
C LEU A 257 7.90 16.04 -3.11
N ASP A 258 8.63 16.02 -2.01
CA ASP A 258 8.79 14.83 -1.17
C ASP A 258 7.62 14.72 -0.20
N VAL A 259 6.77 13.71 -0.38
CA VAL A 259 5.56 13.54 0.43
C VAL A 259 5.71 12.53 1.56
N ARG A 260 6.95 12.08 1.80
CA ARG A 260 7.30 11.16 2.88
C ARG A 260 7.43 11.89 4.22
N LEU A 261 7.60 11.12 5.29
CA LEU A 261 7.84 11.67 6.63
C LEU A 261 9.16 12.47 6.66
N PRO A 262 9.27 13.49 7.55
CA PRO A 262 10.51 14.27 7.68
C PRO A 262 11.75 13.41 7.99
N SER A 263 11.60 12.34 8.76
CA SER A 263 12.69 11.40 9.07
C SER A 263 13.20 10.63 7.85
N GLU A 264 12.29 10.25 6.94
CA GLU A 264 12.64 9.61 5.66
C GLU A 264 13.41 10.60 4.78
N HIS A 265 12.89 11.83 4.65
CA HIS A 265 13.49 12.90 3.86
C HIS A 265 14.90 13.29 4.33
N GLN A 266 15.10 13.39 5.66
CA GLN A 266 16.40 13.67 6.27
C GLN A 266 17.43 12.56 6.04
N THR A 267 16.98 11.31 5.97
CA THR A 267 17.89 10.18 5.76
C THR A 267 18.40 10.15 4.32
N LEU A 268 17.49 10.26 3.35
CA LEU A 268 17.79 10.23 1.92
C LEU A 268 16.66 10.86 1.12
N SER A 269 16.97 11.87 0.31
CA SER A 269 15.98 12.58 -0.52
C SER A 269 16.57 13.06 -1.84
N ILE A 270 15.70 13.45 -2.78
CA ILE A 270 16.12 14.06 -4.04
C ILE A 270 16.61 15.49 -3.75
N GLU A 271 17.75 15.87 -4.32
CA GLU A 271 18.33 17.21 -4.18
C GLU A 271 17.32 18.32 -4.55
N GLY A 272 17.22 19.33 -3.69
CA GLY A 272 16.30 20.46 -3.90
C GLY A 272 14.82 20.15 -3.66
N ALA A 273 14.47 18.95 -3.19
CA ALA A 273 13.09 18.60 -2.90
C ALA A 273 12.51 19.38 -1.73
N VAL A 274 11.28 19.84 -1.88
CA VAL A 274 10.49 20.40 -0.79
C VAL A 274 9.77 19.26 -0.08
N ASN A 275 9.99 19.10 1.22
CA ASN A 275 9.25 18.11 1.99
C ASN A 275 7.91 18.66 2.51
N VAL A 276 6.83 18.14 1.97
CA VAL A 276 5.47 18.32 2.50
C VAL A 276 4.87 16.94 2.69
N PRO A 277 5.00 16.35 3.89
CA PRO A 277 4.47 15.02 4.17
C PRO A 277 3.00 14.90 3.79
N LEU A 278 2.58 13.76 3.25
CA LEU A 278 1.21 13.53 2.77
C LEU A 278 0.14 13.92 3.81
N TYR A 279 0.37 13.61 5.09
CA TYR A 279 -0.55 13.94 6.18
C TYR A 279 -0.70 15.46 6.44
N LEU A 280 0.26 16.28 5.98
CA LEU A 280 0.23 17.74 6.09
C LEU A 280 -0.19 18.43 4.80
N ILE A 281 -0.26 17.74 3.66
CA ILE A 281 -0.49 18.38 2.37
C ILE A 281 -1.69 19.29 2.40
N ARG A 282 -2.85 18.79 2.87
CA ARG A 282 -4.10 19.58 2.91
C ARG A 282 -3.97 20.87 3.71
N LEU A 283 -3.21 20.85 4.80
CA LEU A 283 -2.97 22.00 5.68
C LEU A 283 -1.92 22.96 5.10
N LYS A 284 -0.96 22.44 4.35
CA LYS A 284 0.17 23.20 3.79
C LYS A 284 -0.03 23.62 2.33
N LEU A 285 -1.19 23.39 1.73
CA LEU A 285 -1.48 23.80 0.35
C LEU A 285 -1.21 25.29 0.11
N SER A 286 -1.51 26.16 1.08
CA SER A 286 -1.27 27.61 0.98
C SER A 286 0.22 27.99 0.96
N THR A 287 1.11 27.08 1.38
CA THR A 287 2.56 27.30 1.37
C THR A 287 3.22 26.92 0.04
N LEU A 288 2.47 26.29 -0.85
CA LEU A 288 2.92 25.90 -2.19
C LEU A 288 2.57 26.99 -3.21
N ASP A 289 3.46 27.22 -4.17
CA ASP A 289 3.26 28.17 -5.25
C ASP A 289 2.41 27.53 -6.36
N ARG A 290 1.25 28.13 -6.65
CA ARG A 290 0.31 27.61 -7.64
C ARG A 290 0.81 27.66 -9.08
N ASN A 291 1.81 28.50 -9.37
CA ASN A 291 2.38 28.64 -10.71
C ASN A 291 3.54 27.69 -10.96
N THR A 292 3.97 26.95 -9.95
CA THR A 292 5.08 26.01 -10.04
C THR A 292 4.57 24.59 -10.33
N PRO A 293 5.05 23.93 -11.39
CA PRO A 293 4.80 22.50 -11.59
C PRO A 293 5.46 21.65 -10.50
N TYR A 294 4.73 20.72 -9.89
CA TYR A 294 5.25 19.84 -8.85
C TYR A 294 5.33 18.38 -9.31
N VAL A 295 6.52 17.78 -9.23
CA VAL A 295 6.68 16.33 -9.38
C VAL A 295 6.73 15.69 -8.00
N ALA A 296 5.61 15.09 -7.59
CA ALA A 296 5.47 14.42 -6.30
C ALA A 296 6.14 13.03 -6.33
N TYR A 297 6.89 12.71 -5.28
CA TYR A 297 7.48 11.40 -5.10
C TYR A 297 7.38 10.90 -3.66
N CYS A 298 7.33 9.59 -3.52
CA CYS A 298 7.60 8.86 -2.29
C CYS A 298 8.54 7.70 -2.59
N ASP A 299 8.52 6.60 -1.82
CA ASP A 299 9.39 5.46 -2.10
C ASP A 299 8.93 4.66 -3.32
N THR A 300 7.62 4.43 -3.46
CA THR A 300 7.01 3.51 -4.45
C THR A 300 6.18 4.20 -5.52
N GLY A 301 5.71 5.42 -5.27
CA GLY A 301 4.69 6.12 -6.07
C GLY A 301 3.31 6.17 -5.40
N ARG A 302 3.03 5.30 -4.41
CA ARG A 302 1.70 5.15 -3.79
C ARG A 302 1.27 6.38 -3.00
N ARG A 303 2.08 6.84 -2.03
CA ARG A 303 1.81 8.07 -1.28
C ARG A 303 1.79 9.32 -2.17
N SER A 304 2.69 9.38 -3.16
CA SER A 304 2.77 10.53 -4.08
C SER A 304 1.59 10.63 -5.04
N SER A 305 0.93 9.53 -5.41
CA SER A 305 -0.31 9.60 -6.20
C SER A 305 -1.46 10.20 -5.39
N ALA A 306 -1.60 9.86 -4.10
CA ALA A 306 -2.56 10.52 -3.21
C ALA A 306 -2.28 12.03 -3.07
N ALA A 307 -1.02 12.40 -2.93
CA ALA A 307 -0.59 13.79 -2.86
C ALA A 307 -0.91 14.57 -4.15
N ALA A 308 -0.52 14.03 -5.30
CA ALA A 308 -0.75 14.64 -6.60
C ALA A 308 -2.24 14.81 -6.86
N TYR A 309 -3.07 13.83 -6.49
CA TYR A 309 -4.52 13.97 -6.57
C TYR A 309 -5.04 15.17 -5.76
N ILE A 310 -4.63 15.31 -4.49
CA ILE A 310 -5.05 16.45 -3.65
C ILE A 310 -4.62 17.79 -4.26
N LEU A 311 -3.46 17.83 -4.91
CA LEU A 311 -2.93 19.02 -5.60
C LEU A 311 -3.74 19.35 -6.86
N VAL A 312 -3.96 18.37 -7.74
CA VAL A 312 -4.73 18.54 -8.99
C VAL A 312 -6.16 18.98 -8.69
N GLU A 313 -6.83 18.37 -7.71
CA GLU A 313 -8.17 18.77 -7.24
C GLU A 313 -8.24 20.22 -6.75
N ARG A 314 -7.09 20.80 -6.40
CA ARG A 314 -6.97 22.19 -5.92
C ARG A 314 -6.34 23.12 -6.95
N GLY A 315 -6.26 22.67 -8.20
CA GLY A 315 -5.82 23.44 -9.36
C GLY A 315 -4.31 23.61 -9.48
N PHE A 316 -3.51 22.76 -8.84
CA PHE A 316 -2.05 22.73 -9.03
C PHE A 316 -1.68 21.89 -10.26
N ASP A 317 -0.61 22.29 -10.96
CA ASP A 317 0.03 21.44 -11.96
C ASP A 317 0.93 20.40 -11.26
N ALA A 318 0.45 19.17 -11.13
CA ALA A 318 1.13 18.14 -10.34
C ALA A 318 1.20 16.78 -11.06
N TYR A 319 2.35 16.13 -10.90
CA TYR A 319 2.73 14.87 -11.56
C TYR A 319 3.19 13.86 -10.53
N VAL A 320 3.13 12.57 -10.87
CA VAL A 320 3.64 11.49 -10.01
C VAL A 320 4.88 10.89 -10.64
N LEU A 321 5.99 10.84 -9.89
CA LEU A 321 7.19 10.14 -10.35
C LEU A 321 6.95 8.62 -10.34
N THR A 322 6.98 8.00 -11.53
CA THR A 322 6.82 6.55 -11.69
C THR A 322 7.91 5.80 -10.94
N GLY A 323 7.50 4.90 -10.03
CA GLY A 323 8.42 4.12 -9.19
C GLY A 323 9.03 4.88 -8.00
N GLY A 324 8.68 6.15 -7.80
CA GLY A 324 9.17 6.96 -6.68
C GLY A 324 10.71 7.02 -6.59
N MET A 325 11.26 6.95 -5.38
CA MET A 325 12.70 6.85 -5.12
C MET A 325 13.32 5.55 -5.66
N ASN A 326 12.50 4.52 -5.86
CA ASN A 326 12.95 3.26 -6.43
C ASN A 326 13.08 3.31 -7.96
N SER A 327 12.72 4.42 -8.61
CA SER A 327 12.90 4.60 -10.06
C SER A 327 14.35 4.36 -10.50
N ASP A 328 14.49 3.75 -11.68
CA ASP A 328 15.79 3.55 -12.33
C ASP A 328 16.13 4.79 -13.16
N GLY A 329 17.42 5.18 -13.17
CA GLY A 329 17.88 6.39 -13.87
C GLY A 329 18.59 7.43 -12.99
N GLY A 330 19.21 7.01 -11.89
CA GLY A 330 20.22 7.79 -11.16
C GLY A 330 19.72 9.11 -10.60
N LEU A 331 18.67 9.08 -9.76
CA LEU A 331 18.19 10.24 -9.02
C LEU A 331 19.35 10.96 -8.29
N PRO A 332 19.39 12.31 -8.30
CA PRO A 332 20.38 13.07 -7.53
C PRO A 332 20.00 13.00 -6.06
N LEU A 333 20.43 11.92 -5.39
CA LEU A 333 20.10 11.67 -3.98
C LEU A 333 21.09 12.37 -3.06
N THR A 334 20.57 13.04 -2.04
CA THR A 334 21.34 13.68 -0.98
C THR A 334 20.93 13.11 0.38
N ARG A 335 21.88 13.06 1.30
CA ARG A 335 21.58 12.79 2.72
C ARG A 335 21.34 14.15 3.36
N GLY A 336 20.25 14.27 4.12
CA GLY A 336 19.92 15.52 4.78
C GLY A 336 21.04 15.95 5.73
N GLY A 337 21.61 17.13 5.49
CA GLY A 337 22.32 17.87 6.52
C GLY A 337 21.34 18.32 7.61
N PRO A 338 21.82 18.68 8.81
CA PRO A 338 20.95 19.18 9.87
C PRO A 338 20.11 20.35 9.34
N ALA A 339 18.84 20.41 9.75
CA ALA A 339 17.92 21.47 9.35
C ALA A 339 18.58 22.85 9.51
N PRO A 340 18.38 23.80 8.57
CA PRO A 340 18.79 25.17 8.81
C PRO A 340 18.15 25.62 10.13
N LYS A 341 18.99 26.09 11.06
CA LYS A 341 18.49 26.64 12.32
C LYS A 341 17.53 27.80 12.00
N PRO A 342 16.45 27.94 12.79
CA PRO A 342 15.41 28.93 12.56
C PRO A 342 15.93 30.37 12.49
#